data_AF-A0A2K6WLP7-F1
#
_entry.id   AF-A0A2K6WLP7-F1
#
_cell.length_a   1.000
_cell.length_b   1.000
_cell.length_c   1.000
_cell.angle_alpha   90.00
_cell.angle_beta   90.00
_cell.angle_gamma   90.00
#
_symmetry.space_group_name_H-M   'P 1'
#
loop_
_entity.id
_entity.type
_entity.pdbx_description
1 polymer ?
#
loop_
_entity_poly.entity_id
_entity_poly.type
_entity_poly.pdbx_seq_one_letter_code
_entity_poly.pdbx_strand_id
1 'polypeptide(L)'
;MEEASGTSDELMIWVKDPRIGYFRRNSVLWRVKNSSRMAEDSNRKVTTRGHVIAVKKKEAFNTLGPVILEILFKENPLNELVAALKENSVNAVREFLSDLRYLLVSETDAQISDITFLISHASLLNAFSFRSDQNGTSDEDFERLFPALSDAQIRLIDLNGSCPTKEMELVIRNLNIGLVRFHTYPGINVELFENTKTMNSAVEFIVAQGVHPGTDNAGMRFLKHLKNVFPAMKNIYWDWSMMMPTLTQLNDNVKACLDQLVKLYMEMDMNLLAILFFMASEGSDETMNEVWAYLKQFNLPNARMIKVWRDDKSHYHPPYMLFLAGTSEKIRRLERIVCENRIVEPDLRHFLYIQNRSIEVYKNDNIFEFLGFDFKRT
;
A
#
# COMPACT_ATOMS: atom_id res chain seq x y z
N MET A 1 -48.22 -16.05 3.64
CA MET A 1 -47.45 -14.84 3.98
C MET A 1 -46.11 -14.97 3.27
N GLU A 2 -46.04 -14.53 2.03
CA GLU A 2 -44.77 -14.31 1.35
C GLU A 2 -44.34 -12.88 1.70
N GLU A 3 -43.33 -12.75 2.55
CA GLU A 3 -42.51 -11.55 2.53
C GLU A 3 -41.69 -11.63 1.25
N ALA A 4 -42.17 -10.94 0.22
CA ALA A 4 -41.31 -10.56 -0.89
C ALA A 4 -40.20 -9.69 -0.29
N SER A 5 -39.02 -10.28 -0.09
CA SER A 5 -37.79 -9.56 0.19
C SER A 5 -37.47 -8.70 -1.04
N GLY A 6 -38.09 -7.54 -1.14
CA GLY A 6 -37.69 -6.54 -2.12
C GLY A 6 -36.24 -6.20 -1.84
N THR A 7 -35.35 -6.53 -2.77
CA THR A 7 -33.97 -6.03 -2.73
C THR A 7 -34.04 -4.52 -2.67
N SER A 8 -33.61 -3.94 -1.55
CA SER A 8 -33.61 -2.49 -1.34
C SER A 8 -32.93 -1.78 -2.52
N ASP A 9 -33.59 -0.78 -3.11
CA ASP A 9 -33.02 0.07 -4.17
C ASP A 9 -32.06 1.13 -3.59
N GLU A 10 -31.81 1.08 -2.29
CA GLU A 10 -30.95 2.01 -1.57
C GLU A 10 -29.75 1.30 -0.96
N LEU A 11 -28.57 1.87 -1.18
CA LEU A 11 -27.32 1.50 -0.54
C LEU A 11 -27.18 2.30 0.76
N MET A 12 -26.75 1.64 1.82
CA MET A 12 -26.38 2.30 3.06
C MET A 12 -24.90 2.65 3.03
N ILE A 13 -24.60 3.95 3.02
CA ILE A 13 -23.25 4.47 2.88
C ILE A 13 -22.93 5.35 4.08
N TRP A 14 -21.87 5.05 4.82
CA TRP A 14 -21.28 6.01 5.73
C TRP A 14 -20.41 6.99 4.95
N VAL A 15 -20.58 8.27 5.23
CA VAL A 15 -19.80 9.35 4.61
C VAL A 15 -19.09 10.09 5.72
N LYS A 16 -17.79 10.30 5.55
CA LYS A 16 -17.04 11.17 6.46
C LYS A 16 -17.60 12.59 6.33
N ASP A 17 -17.85 13.25 7.45
CA ASP A 17 -18.50 14.56 7.51
C ASP A 17 -17.72 15.58 6.65
N PRO A 18 -18.24 15.98 5.47
CA PRO A 18 -17.54 16.91 4.62
C PRO A 18 -17.71 18.28 5.25
N ARG A 19 -16.60 18.93 5.62
CA ARG A 19 -16.61 20.39 5.74
C ARG A 19 -16.86 20.93 4.33
N ILE A 20 -18.15 21.10 4.02
CA ILE A 20 -18.79 21.78 2.88
C ILE A 20 -17.80 22.15 1.75
N GLY A 21 -17.87 21.44 0.62
CA GLY A 21 -17.36 21.96 -0.65
C GLY A 21 -16.86 20.93 -1.65
N TYR A 22 -17.72 20.57 -2.60
CA TYR A 22 -17.42 19.92 -3.89
C TYR A 22 -16.72 18.53 -3.87
N PHE A 23 -17.49 17.50 -4.23
CA PHE A 23 -16.98 16.20 -4.64
C PHE A 23 -16.06 16.36 -5.87
N ARG A 24 -14.75 16.26 -5.68
CA ARG A 24 -13.84 16.02 -6.81
C ARG A 24 -13.87 14.53 -7.11
N ARG A 25 -14.50 14.14 -8.24
CA ARG A 25 -14.56 12.74 -8.73
C ARG A 25 -13.21 12.02 -8.60
N ASN A 26 -12.12 12.75 -8.83
CA ASN A 26 -10.74 12.27 -8.83
C ASN A 26 -10.14 11.97 -7.44
N SER A 27 -10.95 11.87 -6.38
CA SER A 27 -10.45 11.67 -5.00
C SER A 27 -11.33 10.79 -4.13
N VAL A 28 -12.30 10.07 -4.72
CA VAL A 28 -13.22 9.21 -3.98
C VAL A 28 -12.47 7.98 -3.45
N LEU A 29 -12.47 7.82 -2.13
CA LEU A 29 -12.07 6.59 -1.45
C LEU A 29 -13.33 5.85 -1.02
N TRP A 30 -13.49 4.64 -1.55
CA TRP A 30 -14.59 3.75 -1.17
C TRP A 30 -14.07 2.57 -0.38
N ARG A 31 -14.75 2.25 0.72
CA ARG A 31 -14.45 1.07 1.54
C ARG A 31 -15.64 0.13 1.58
N VAL A 32 -15.37 -1.15 1.48
CA VAL A 32 -16.34 -2.22 1.66
C VAL A 32 -15.89 -3.01 2.89
N LYS A 33 -16.67 -2.93 3.96
CA LYS A 33 -16.34 -3.56 5.25
C LYS A 33 -17.57 -3.76 6.11
N ASN A 34 -17.45 -4.65 7.09
CA ASN A 34 -18.49 -4.90 8.07
C ASN A 34 -18.89 -3.61 8.81
N SER A 35 -20.18 -3.42 9.03
CA SER A 35 -20.73 -2.21 9.65
C SER A 35 -20.31 -2.01 11.11
N SER A 36 -19.94 -3.08 11.82
CA SER A 36 -19.34 -3.00 13.17
C SER A 36 -17.99 -2.27 13.20
N ARG A 37 -17.32 -2.13 12.04
CA ARG A 37 -16.03 -1.45 11.86
C ARG A 37 -16.17 -0.12 11.13
N MET A 38 -17.35 0.48 11.14
CA MET A 38 -17.60 1.79 10.53
C MET A 38 -16.58 2.82 11.01
N ALA A 39 -16.13 3.67 10.08
CA ALA A 39 -15.08 4.68 10.23
C ALA A 39 -13.66 4.17 10.57
N GLU A 40 -13.44 2.87 10.75
CA GLU A 40 -12.10 2.27 10.91
C GLU A 40 -11.33 2.11 9.58
N ASP A 41 -10.09 2.60 9.47
CA ASP A 41 -9.27 2.40 8.27
C ASP A 41 -8.58 1.02 8.23
N SER A 42 -7.85 0.73 7.15
CA SER A 42 -7.10 -0.54 6.99
C SER A 42 -6.02 -0.78 8.04
N ASN A 43 -5.62 0.26 8.79
CA ASN A 43 -4.64 0.17 9.88
C ASN A 43 -5.32 0.19 11.26
N ARG A 44 -6.63 -0.09 11.30
CA ARG A 44 -7.46 -0.14 12.50
C ARG A 44 -7.61 1.20 13.24
N LYS A 45 -7.41 2.32 12.56
CA LYS A 45 -7.59 3.66 13.15
C LYS A 45 -9.01 4.15 12.90
N VAL A 46 -9.70 4.54 13.97
CA VAL A 46 -11.06 5.09 13.89
C VAL A 46 -11.02 6.55 13.46
N THR A 47 -11.69 6.86 12.36
CA THR A 47 -11.95 8.22 11.88
C THR A 47 -13.15 8.78 12.64
N THR A 48 -13.04 9.96 13.26
CA THR A 48 -13.95 10.32 14.36
C THR A 48 -15.27 10.99 13.98
N ARG A 49 -15.52 11.38 12.72
CA ARG A 49 -16.78 12.06 12.34
C ARG A 49 -17.29 11.67 10.95
N GLY A 50 -18.55 11.28 10.90
CA GLY A 50 -19.30 10.99 9.68
C GLY A 50 -20.74 10.61 10.01
N HIS A 51 -21.51 10.33 8.97
CA HIS A 51 -22.93 9.98 9.10
C HIS A 51 -23.33 8.98 8.02
N VAL A 52 -24.31 8.14 8.34
CA VAL A 52 -24.86 7.17 7.39
C VAL A 52 -25.96 7.83 6.58
N ILE A 53 -25.91 7.70 5.26
CA ILE A 53 -26.95 8.12 4.33
C ILE A 53 -27.47 6.91 3.54
N ALA A 54 -28.73 6.99 3.12
CA ALA A 54 -29.28 6.09 2.12
C ALA A 54 -29.12 6.76 0.75
N VAL A 55 -28.57 6.05 -0.23
CA VAL A 55 -28.37 6.54 -1.60
C VAL A 55 -28.94 5.53 -2.57
N LYS A 56 -29.73 5.99 -3.55
CA LYS A 56 -30.28 5.10 -4.58
C LYS A 56 -29.15 4.45 -5.36
N LYS A 57 -29.25 3.15 -5.68
CA LYS A 57 -28.21 2.39 -6.40
C LYS A 57 -27.73 3.14 -7.65
N LYS A 58 -28.69 3.59 -8.48
CA LYS A 58 -28.41 4.34 -9.71
C LYS A 58 -27.64 5.64 -9.48
N GLU A 59 -27.94 6.36 -8.40
CA GLU A 59 -27.25 7.61 -8.07
C GLU A 59 -25.82 7.32 -7.62
N ALA A 60 -25.64 6.35 -6.72
CA ALA A 60 -24.32 5.96 -6.25
C ALA A 60 -23.42 5.49 -7.41
N PHE A 61 -23.93 4.61 -8.28
CA PHE A 61 -23.14 4.06 -9.38
C PHE A 61 -22.80 5.07 -10.49
N ASN A 62 -23.52 6.20 -10.58
CA ASN A 62 -23.22 7.26 -11.56
C ASN A 62 -22.36 8.39 -10.98
N THR A 63 -22.28 8.53 -9.66
CA THR A 63 -21.69 9.73 -9.03
C THR A 63 -20.56 9.42 -8.05
N LEU A 64 -20.53 8.23 -7.46
CA LEU A 64 -19.63 7.84 -6.37
C LEU A 64 -18.57 6.83 -6.82
N GLY A 65 -18.21 6.83 -8.10
CA GLY A 65 -17.16 5.97 -8.65
C GLY A 65 -15.83 6.12 -7.88
N PRO A 66 -15.20 5.02 -7.41
CA PRO A 66 -13.98 5.09 -6.61
C PRO A 66 -12.76 5.40 -7.47
N VAL A 67 -11.83 6.18 -6.91
CA VAL A 67 -10.42 6.20 -7.36
C VAL A 67 -9.60 5.18 -6.59
N ILE A 68 -9.95 4.98 -5.33
CA ILE A 68 -9.41 3.95 -4.46
C ILE A 68 -10.58 3.11 -3.95
N LEU A 69 -10.46 1.80 -4.07
CA LEU A 69 -11.37 0.84 -3.46
C LEU A 69 -10.62 -0.01 -2.44
N GLU A 70 -11.13 -0.05 -1.22
CA GLU A 70 -10.61 -0.88 -0.14
C GLU A 70 -11.66 -1.92 0.24
N ILE A 71 -11.31 -3.20 0.16
CA ILE A 71 -12.10 -4.31 0.68
C ILE A 71 -11.42 -4.74 1.97
N LEU A 72 -12.05 -4.45 3.10
CA LEU A 72 -11.41 -4.55 4.40
C LEU A 72 -12.19 -5.47 5.33
N PHE A 73 -11.43 -6.28 6.05
CA PHE A 73 -11.89 -7.15 7.13
C PHE A 73 -12.83 -8.27 6.66
N LYS A 74 -12.97 -9.30 7.50
CA LYS A 74 -13.91 -10.40 7.28
C LYS A 74 -15.36 -9.92 7.42
N GLU A 75 -16.30 -10.69 6.87
CA GLU A 75 -17.73 -10.41 6.92
C GLU A 75 -18.08 -9.05 6.32
N ASN A 76 -17.33 -8.62 5.30
CA ASN A 76 -17.62 -7.43 4.53
C ASN A 76 -18.70 -7.75 3.47
N PRO A 77 -19.56 -6.78 3.09
CA PRO A 77 -20.66 -7.03 2.16
C PRO A 77 -20.24 -6.93 0.68
N LEU A 78 -19.03 -7.36 0.31
CA LEU A 78 -18.57 -7.24 -1.09
C LEU A 78 -19.44 -8.05 -2.06
N ASN A 79 -19.84 -9.25 -1.66
CA ASN A 79 -20.73 -10.10 -2.46
C ASN A 79 -22.05 -9.38 -2.79
N GLU A 80 -22.62 -8.66 -1.83
CA GLU A 80 -23.84 -7.86 -2.03
C GLU A 80 -23.60 -6.70 -3.01
N LEU A 81 -22.49 -5.97 -2.86
CA LEU A 81 -22.13 -4.90 -3.79
C LEU A 81 -21.93 -5.43 -5.21
N VAL A 82 -21.19 -6.54 -5.36
CA VAL A 82 -20.92 -7.14 -6.66
C VAL A 82 -22.19 -7.70 -7.29
N ALA A 83 -23.09 -8.31 -6.51
CA ALA A 83 -24.40 -8.72 -6.99
C ALA A 83 -25.19 -7.53 -7.54
N ALA A 84 -25.24 -6.42 -6.80
CA ALA A 84 -25.93 -5.20 -7.25
C ALA A 84 -25.27 -4.55 -8.49
N LEU A 85 -23.94 -4.63 -8.63
CA LEU A 85 -23.27 -4.22 -9.86
C LEU A 85 -23.63 -5.14 -11.03
N LYS A 86 -23.71 -6.46 -10.82
CA LYS A 86 -24.10 -7.45 -11.85
C LYS A 86 -25.55 -7.30 -12.30
N GLU A 87 -26.43 -6.73 -11.49
CA GLU A 87 -27.80 -6.37 -11.89
C GLU A 87 -27.84 -5.22 -12.92
N ASN A 88 -26.75 -4.44 -13.04
CA ASN A 88 -26.65 -3.32 -13.97
C ASN A 88 -25.98 -3.74 -15.29
N SER A 89 -26.13 -2.89 -16.31
CA SER A 89 -25.43 -3.12 -17.58
C SER A 89 -23.90 -3.08 -17.40
N VAL A 90 -23.17 -3.88 -18.18
CA VAL A 90 -21.69 -3.90 -18.18
C VAL A 90 -21.10 -2.49 -18.35
N ASN A 91 -21.74 -1.63 -19.16
CA ASN A 91 -21.29 -0.26 -19.37
C ASN A 91 -21.43 0.60 -18.11
N ALA A 92 -22.52 0.45 -17.35
CA ALA A 92 -22.71 1.17 -16.08
C ALA A 92 -21.67 0.72 -15.04
N VAL A 93 -21.35 -0.58 -14.98
CA VAL A 93 -20.29 -1.09 -14.09
C VAL A 93 -18.93 -0.53 -14.46
N ARG A 94 -18.62 -0.49 -15.77
CA ARG A 94 -17.37 0.11 -16.27
C ARG A 94 -17.29 1.61 -16.02
N GLU A 95 -18.40 2.33 -16.14
CA GLU A 95 -18.46 3.75 -15.82
C GLU A 95 -18.20 3.98 -14.33
N PHE A 96 -18.82 3.16 -13.47
CA PHE A 96 -18.61 3.21 -12.03
C PHE A 96 -17.14 2.99 -11.62
N LEU A 97 -16.47 2.02 -12.24
CA LEU A 97 -15.08 1.66 -11.97
C LEU A 97 -14.06 2.37 -12.89
N SER A 98 -14.52 3.29 -13.75
CA SER A 98 -13.67 3.93 -14.77
C SER A 98 -12.52 4.73 -14.18
N ASP A 99 -12.73 5.29 -12.99
CA ASP A 99 -11.74 6.08 -12.29
C ASP A 99 -10.91 5.29 -11.26
N LEU A 100 -11.16 3.99 -11.10
CA LEU A 100 -10.42 3.16 -10.14
C LEU A 100 -8.96 3.06 -10.58
N ARG A 101 -8.04 3.44 -9.68
CA ARG A 101 -6.58 3.34 -9.87
C ARG A 101 -5.95 2.36 -8.90
N TYR A 102 -6.48 2.26 -7.68
CA TYR A 102 -5.94 1.42 -6.64
C TYR A 102 -7.01 0.53 -6.00
N LEU A 103 -6.74 -0.78 -5.96
CA LEU A 103 -7.52 -1.76 -5.23
C LEU A 103 -6.69 -2.36 -4.09
N LEU A 104 -7.18 -2.19 -2.85
CA LEU A 104 -6.66 -2.84 -1.66
C LEU A 104 -7.64 -3.92 -1.21
N VAL A 105 -7.13 -5.14 -1.03
CA VAL A 105 -7.85 -6.28 -0.46
C VAL A 105 -7.11 -6.65 0.82
N SER A 106 -7.73 -6.49 1.98
CA SER A 106 -7.03 -6.62 3.27
C SER A 106 -7.86 -7.38 4.31
N GLU A 107 -7.29 -8.44 4.88
CA GLU A 107 -7.87 -9.25 5.97
C GLU A 107 -9.31 -9.72 5.71
N THR A 108 -9.63 -10.02 4.46
CA THR A 108 -11.00 -10.31 4.02
C THR A 108 -11.22 -11.79 3.77
N ASP A 109 -12.49 -12.19 3.79
CA ASP A 109 -13.04 -13.47 3.33
C ASP A 109 -13.75 -13.35 1.97
N ALA A 110 -13.55 -12.23 1.26
CA ALA A 110 -14.08 -11.99 -0.07
C ALA A 110 -13.68 -13.10 -1.04
N GLN A 111 -14.64 -13.53 -1.86
CA GLN A 111 -14.41 -14.53 -2.90
C GLN A 111 -13.49 -13.95 -3.99
N ILE A 112 -12.51 -14.73 -4.43
CA ILE A 112 -11.60 -14.34 -5.53
C ILE A 112 -12.38 -13.98 -6.79
N SER A 113 -13.49 -14.65 -7.07
CA SER A 113 -14.35 -14.36 -8.23
C SER A 113 -14.93 -12.94 -8.20
N ASP A 114 -15.26 -12.40 -7.04
CA ASP A 114 -15.78 -11.04 -6.88
C ASP A 114 -14.65 -10.00 -7.02
N ILE A 115 -13.45 -10.30 -6.52
CA ILE A 115 -12.25 -9.47 -6.71
C ILE A 115 -11.87 -9.42 -8.20
N THR A 116 -11.82 -10.58 -8.86
CA THR A 116 -11.58 -10.72 -10.31
C THR A 116 -12.62 -9.93 -11.11
N PHE A 117 -13.90 -10.00 -10.73
CA PHE A 117 -14.95 -9.23 -11.38
C PHE A 117 -14.67 -7.73 -11.34
N LEU A 118 -14.28 -7.17 -10.19
CA LEU A 118 -13.95 -5.74 -10.08
C LEU A 118 -12.74 -5.38 -10.95
N ILE A 119 -11.67 -6.16 -10.91
CA ILE A 119 -10.44 -5.92 -11.68
C ILE A 119 -10.75 -5.90 -13.18
N SER A 120 -11.50 -6.89 -13.68
CA SER A 120 -11.83 -7.00 -15.11
C SER A 120 -12.70 -5.86 -15.66
N HIS A 121 -13.31 -5.05 -14.79
CA HIS A 121 -14.12 -3.89 -15.19
C HIS A 121 -13.44 -2.54 -14.91
N ALA A 122 -12.27 -2.53 -14.26
CA ALA A 122 -11.52 -1.33 -13.89
C ALA A 122 -10.40 -1.04 -14.91
N SER A 123 -10.73 -0.34 -16.00
CA SER A 123 -9.84 -0.12 -17.15
C SER A 123 -8.57 0.67 -16.87
N LEU A 124 -8.52 1.40 -15.75
CA LEU A 124 -7.40 2.25 -15.36
C LEU A 124 -6.73 1.80 -14.05
N LEU A 125 -7.10 0.61 -13.55
CA LEU A 125 -6.48 0.03 -12.37
C LEU A 125 -4.99 -0.18 -12.65
N ASN A 126 -4.14 0.41 -11.81
CA ASN A 126 -2.69 0.34 -12.00
C ASN A 126 -1.95 -0.09 -10.73
N ALA A 127 -2.61 -0.05 -9.59
CA ALA A 127 -2.08 -0.46 -8.30
C ALA A 127 -2.97 -1.53 -7.67
N PHE A 128 -2.37 -2.61 -7.21
CA PHE A 128 -3.07 -3.69 -6.54
C PHE A 128 -2.34 -4.10 -5.26
N SER A 129 -3.11 -4.42 -4.23
CA SER A 129 -2.58 -4.92 -2.96
C SER A 129 -3.49 -5.98 -2.40
N PHE A 130 -2.93 -7.12 -2.05
CA PHE A 130 -3.60 -8.17 -1.27
C PHE A 130 -2.81 -8.37 0.03
N ARG A 131 -3.44 -8.17 1.19
CA ARG A 131 -2.81 -8.25 2.51
C ARG A 131 -3.62 -9.15 3.44
N SER A 132 -2.96 -10.01 4.19
CA SER A 132 -3.60 -10.88 5.18
C SER A 132 -2.64 -11.14 6.33
N ASP A 133 -3.08 -10.86 7.55
CA ASP A 133 -2.21 -10.96 8.74
C ASP A 133 -2.01 -12.41 9.23
N GLN A 134 -2.87 -13.35 8.85
CA GLN A 134 -2.87 -14.71 9.44
C GLN A 134 -2.99 -15.85 8.43
N ASN A 135 -3.91 -15.76 7.48
CA ASN A 135 -4.30 -16.93 6.66
C ASN A 135 -3.90 -16.81 5.19
N GLY A 136 -3.27 -15.70 4.79
CA GLY A 136 -2.89 -15.49 3.40
C GLY A 136 -4.06 -15.68 2.43
N THR A 137 -3.72 -16.05 1.20
CA THR A 137 -4.57 -16.76 0.24
C THR A 137 -3.83 -18.02 -0.22
N SER A 138 -4.55 -19.04 -0.66
CA SER A 138 -3.91 -20.22 -1.23
C SER A 138 -3.19 -19.88 -2.55
N ASP A 139 -2.15 -20.65 -2.88
CA ASP A 139 -1.45 -20.53 -4.18
C ASP A 139 -2.43 -20.74 -5.36
N GLU A 140 -3.38 -21.67 -5.24
CA GLU A 140 -4.42 -21.92 -6.25
C GLU A 140 -5.36 -20.73 -6.44
N ASP A 141 -5.77 -20.08 -5.36
CA ASP A 141 -6.65 -18.91 -5.40
C ASP A 141 -5.93 -17.69 -5.98
N PHE A 142 -4.65 -17.52 -5.66
CA PHE A 142 -3.84 -16.48 -6.28
C PHE A 142 -3.62 -16.74 -7.79
N GLU A 143 -3.40 -18.00 -8.18
CA GLU A 143 -3.35 -18.41 -9.59
C GLU A 143 -4.64 -18.09 -10.35
N ARG A 144 -5.81 -18.22 -9.71
CA ARG A 144 -7.11 -17.83 -10.31
C ARG A 144 -7.28 -16.31 -10.44
N LEU A 145 -6.71 -15.54 -9.53
CA LEU A 145 -6.72 -14.07 -9.56
C LEU A 145 -5.76 -13.51 -10.61
N PHE A 146 -4.63 -14.18 -10.83
CA PHE A 146 -3.51 -13.68 -11.62
C PHE A 146 -3.86 -13.23 -13.04
N PRO A 147 -4.68 -13.96 -13.84
CA PRO A 147 -5.06 -13.52 -15.18
C PRO A 147 -5.68 -12.12 -15.21
N ALA A 148 -6.56 -11.81 -14.25
CA ALA A 148 -7.18 -10.48 -14.17
C ALA A 148 -6.15 -9.38 -13.85
N LEU A 149 -5.16 -9.66 -12.98
CA LEU A 149 -4.07 -8.73 -12.69
C LEU A 149 -3.18 -8.49 -13.92
N SER A 150 -2.90 -9.55 -14.68
CA SER A 150 -2.13 -9.48 -15.93
C SER A 150 -2.85 -8.65 -16.98
N ASP A 151 -4.15 -8.93 -17.20
CA ASP A 151 -4.97 -8.23 -18.19
C ASP A 151 -5.19 -6.75 -17.84
N ALA A 152 -5.32 -6.43 -16.54
CA ALA A 152 -5.39 -5.06 -16.06
C ALA A 152 -4.06 -4.28 -16.20
N GLN A 153 -2.96 -4.96 -16.54
CA GLN A 153 -1.63 -4.37 -16.70
C GLN A 153 -1.14 -3.61 -15.46
N ILE A 154 -1.33 -4.20 -14.28
CA ILE A 154 -0.90 -3.62 -12.99
C ILE A 154 0.59 -3.22 -13.07
N ARG A 155 0.89 -1.99 -12.62
CA ARG A 155 2.24 -1.39 -12.62
C ARG A 155 2.81 -1.20 -11.22
N LEU A 156 1.96 -1.21 -10.20
CA LEU A 156 2.32 -1.05 -8.80
C LEU A 156 1.72 -2.21 -8.02
N ILE A 157 2.52 -2.92 -7.22
CA ILE A 157 2.01 -4.05 -6.44
C ILE A 157 2.66 -4.14 -5.06
N ASP A 158 1.87 -4.58 -4.08
CA ASP A 158 2.39 -5.04 -2.81
C ASP A 158 2.70 -6.54 -2.87
N LEU A 159 3.89 -6.92 -2.41
CA LEU A 159 4.24 -8.28 -2.05
C LEU A 159 4.46 -8.33 -0.54
N ASN A 160 3.88 -9.29 0.13
CA ASN A 160 3.95 -9.39 1.59
C ASN A 160 3.93 -10.82 2.10
N GLY A 161 4.00 -11.83 1.22
CA GLY A 161 3.96 -13.24 1.63
C GLY A 161 2.56 -13.73 2.01
N SER A 162 1.50 -12.99 1.68
CA SER A 162 0.13 -13.48 1.84
C SER A 162 -0.12 -14.69 0.94
N CYS A 163 0.63 -14.86 -0.15
CA CYS A 163 0.60 -16.09 -0.95
C CYS A 163 2.01 -16.71 -0.94
N PRO A 164 2.18 -17.93 -0.37
CA PRO A 164 3.50 -18.46 -0.02
C PRO A 164 4.48 -18.55 -1.19
N THR A 165 4.02 -18.95 -2.37
CA THR A 165 4.92 -19.23 -3.51
C THR A 165 4.53 -18.43 -4.75
N LYS A 166 3.23 -18.45 -5.10
CA LYS A 166 2.77 -17.98 -6.42
C LYS A 166 2.71 -16.48 -6.57
N GLU A 167 2.57 -15.75 -5.47
CA GLU A 167 2.70 -14.30 -5.47
C GLU A 167 4.05 -13.89 -6.06
N MET A 168 5.15 -14.45 -5.56
CA MET A 168 6.48 -14.08 -6.01
C MET A 168 6.78 -14.63 -7.40
N GLU A 169 6.46 -15.91 -7.64
CA GLU A 169 6.72 -16.55 -8.94
C GLU A 169 5.97 -15.85 -10.07
N LEU A 170 4.67 -15.59 -9.93
CA LEU A 170 3.86 -15.08 -11.02
C LEU A 170 4.06 -13.58 -11.22
N VAL A 171 4.10 -12.80 -10.14
CA VAL A 171 4.23 -11.34 -10.19
C VAL A 171 5.58 -10.95 -10.75
N ILE A 172 6.68 -11.46 -10.17
CA ILE A 172 8.03 -11.08 -10.60
C ILE A 172 8.29 -11.56 -12.03
N ARG A 173 7.83 -12.76 -12.41
CA ARG A 173 8.12 -13.33 -13.73
C ARG A 173 7.31 -12.74 -14.87
N ASN A 174 6.04 -12.42 -14.64
CA ASN A 174 5.10 -12.20 -15.74
C ASN A 174 4.53 -10.78 -15.79
N LEU A 175 4.57 -10.01 -14.70
CA LEU A 175 4.04 -8.65 -14.70
C LEU A 175 5.14 -7.63 -14.99
N ASN A 176 4.86 -6.73 -15.92
CA ASN A 176 5.72 -5.59 -16.24
C ASN A 176 5.47 -4.44 -15.23
N ILE A 177 5.96 -4.64 -14.01
CA ILE A 177 5.74 -3.78 -12.84
C ILE A 177 6.80 -2.69 -12.79
N GLY A 178 6.40 -1.43 -12.59
CA GLY A 178 7.33 -0.31 -12.38
C GLY A 178 7.72 -0.10 -10.93
N LEU A 179 6.85 -0.47 -9.97
CA LEU A 179 7.12 -0.38 -8.53
C LEU A 179 6.59 -1.59 -7.78
N VAL A 180 7.43 -2.17 -6.94
CA VAL A 180 7.05 -3.21 -6.00
C VAL A 180 7.33 -2.77 -4.57
N ARG A 181 6.37 -3.04 -3.69
CA ARG A 181 6.47 -2.76 -2.26
C ARG A 181 6.44 -4.08 -1.48
N PHE A 182 7.51 -4.34 -0.75
CA PHE A 182 7.65 -5.48 0.17
C PHE A 182 7.14 -5.07 1.55
N HIS A 183 5.93 -5.48 1.88
CA HIS A 183 5.22 -5.10 3.11
C HIS A 183 5.36 -6.16 4.22
N THR A 184 5.23 -5.71 5.48
CA THR A 184 5.66 -6.39 6.71
C THR A 184 4.77 -7.55 7.18
N TYR A 185 3.50 -7.62 6.75
CA TYR A 185 2.57 -8.63 7.23
C TYR A 185 2.06 -9.52 6.09
N PRO A 186 2.41 -10.84 6.08
CA PRO A 186 3.36 -11.53 6.97
C PRO A 186 4.86 -11.26 6.70
N GLY A 187 5.20 -10.53 5.65
CA GLY A 187 6.58 -10.27 5.21
C GLY A 187 7.04 -11.24 4.13
N ILE A 188 7.93 -10.79 3.24
CA ILE A 188 8.47 -11.61 2.15
C ILE A 188 9.34 -12.75 2.70
N ASN A 189 9.16 -13.98 2.19
CA ASN A 189 10.08 -15.07 2.46
C ASN A 189 11.38 -14.84 1.69
N VAL A 190 12.46 -14.56 2.42
CA VAL A 190 13.76 -14.24 1.82
C VAL A 190 14.37 -15.43 1.11
N GLU A 191 14.20 -16.66 1.61
CA GLU A 191 14.73 -17.85 0.95
C GLU A 191 14.09 -18.06 -0.43
N LEU A 192 12.78 -17.82 -0.53
CA LEU A 192 12.08 -17.87 -1.82
C LEU A 192 12.56 -16.74 -2.75
N PHE A 193 12.76 -15.54 -2.22
CA PHE A 193 13.28 -14.40 -2.99
C PHE A 193 14.69 -14.70 -3.54
N GLU A 194 15.60 -15.24 -2.72
CA GLU A 194 16.96 -15.62 -3.13
C GLU A 194 16.96 -16.71 -4.21
N ASN A 195 16.03 -17.66 -4.13
CA ASN A 195 15.89 -18.74 -5.09
C ASN A 195 15.17 -18.32 -6.38
N THR A 196 14.68 -17.08 -6.47
CA THR A 196 14.04 -16.55 -7.67
C THR A 196 15.09 -16.32 -8.76
N LYS A 197 15.14 -17.25 -9.73
CA LYS A 197 16.08 -17.20 -10.86
C LYS A 197 15.69 -16.21 -11.95
N THR A 198 14.45 -15.70 -11.91
CA THR A 198 13.92 -14.82 -12.94
C THR A 198 14.22 -13.37 -12.60
N MET A 199 14.68 -12.62 -13.60
CA MET A 199 14.89 -11.18 -13.49
C MET A 199 13.65 -10.44 -13.98
N ASN A 200 13.23 -9.41 -13.25
CA ASN A 200 12.24 -8.44 -13.70
C ASN A 200 12.92 -7.11 -14.02
N SER A 201 13.13 -6.85 -15.31
CA SER A 201 13.81 -5.64 -15.79
C SER A 201 12.88 -4.42 -15.90
N ALA A 202 11.62 -4.54 -15.49
CA ALA A 202 10.67 -3.43 -15.50
C ALA A 202 10.69 -2.61 -14.21
N VAL A 203 11.10 -3.23 -13.10
CA VAL A 203 10.98 -2.66 -11.77
C VAL A 203 12.04 -1.58 -11.58
N GLU A 204 11.59 -0.33 -11.50
CA GLU A 204 12.45 0.84 -11.32
C GLU A 204 12.40 1.40 -9.89
N PHE A 205 11.41 1.00 -9.09
CA PHE A 205 11.27 1.48 -7.70
C PHE A 205 10.95 0.32 -6.76
N ILE A 206 11.88 0.05 -5.84
CA ILE A 206 11.69 -0.87 -4.71
C ILE A 206 11.31 -0.08 -3.45
N VAL A 207 10.26 -0.52 -2.78
CA VAL A 207 9.93 -0.11 -1.42
C VAL A 207 10.09 -1.33 -0.53
N ALA A 208 11.04 -1.30 0.40
CA ALA A 208 11.35 -2.40 1.30
C ALA A 208 10.94 -2.03 2.73
N GLN A 209 9.86 -2.64 3.22
CA GLN A 209 9.24 -2.34 4.52
C GLN A 209 9.07 -3.55 5.44
N GLY A 210 9.21 -4.77 4.94
CA GLY A 210 9.33 -5.91 5.83
C GLY A 210 9.67 -7.22 5.14
N VAL A 211 10.26 -8.08 5.96
CA VAL A 211 10.63 -9.47 5.66
C VAL A 211 9.92 -10.38 6.64
N HIS A 212 9.70 -11.63 6.24
CA HIS A 212 9.08 -12.61 7.13
C HIS A 212 9.93 -12.77 8.41
N PRO A 213 9.33 -12.74 9.60
CA PRO A 213 10.07 -12.92 10.84
C PRO A 213 10.67 -14.32 10.95
N GLY A 214 11.71 -14.45 11.77
CA GLY A 214 12.31 -15.76 12.10
C GLY A 214 13.47 -16.21 11.21
N THR A 215 13.91 -15.39 10.25
CA THR A 215 15.09 -15.67 9.43
C THR A 215 16.26 -14.75 9.81
N ASP A 216 17.39 -15.34 10.18
CA ASP A 216 18.60 -14.59 10.54
C ASP A 216 19.09 -13.73 9.36
N ASN A 217 19.41 -12.47 9.65
CA ASN A 217 19.93 -11.50 8.68
C ASN A 217 19.06 -11.35 7.41
N ALA A 218 17.75 -11.60 7.52
CA ALA A 218 16.80 -11.56 6.40
C ALA A 218 16.91 -10.28 5.56
N GLY A 219 16.93 -9.10 6.19
CA GLY A 219 17.08 -7.82 5.48
C GLY A 219 18.37 -7.73 4.66
N MET A 220 19.50 -8.15 5.23
CA MET A 220 20.78 -8.14 4.52
C MET A 220 20.82 -9.13 3.34
N ARG A 221 20.26 -10.32 3.56
CA ARG A 221 20.12 -11.37 2.54
C ARG A 221 19.27 -10.91 1.36
N PHE A 222 18.12 -10.31 1.66
CA PHE A 222 17.24 -9.66 0.69
C PHE A 222 17.97 -8.56 -0.10
N LEU A 223 18.63 -7.63 0.60
CA LEU A 223 19.36 -6.52 -0.01
C LEU A 223 20.44 -6.98 -1.00
N LYS A 224 21.18 -8.05 -0.67
CA LYS A 224 22.23 -8.61 -1.54
C LYS A 224 21.70 -9.19 -2.85
N HIS A 225 20.45 -9.64 -2.89
CA HIS A 225 19.83 -10.25 -4.06
C HIS A 225 19.02 -9.28 -4.91
N LEU A 226 18.69 -8.09 -4.40
CA LEU A 226 17.85 -7.11 -5.11
C LEU A 226 18.32 -6.83 -6.54
N LYS A 227 19.63 -6.59 -6.76
CA LYS A 227 20.14 -6.27 -8.11
C LYS A 227 20.03 -7.44 -9.10
N ASN A 228 20.05 -8.67 -8.61
CA ASN A 228 19.92 -9.86 -9.45
C ASN A 228 18.47 -10.02 -9.91
N VAL A 229 17.52 -9.74 -9.01
CA VAL A 229 16.09 -9.87 -9.31
C VAL A 229 15.57 -8.65 -10.07
N PHE A 230 16.05 -7.44 -9.76
CA PHE A 230 15.57 -6.17 -10.32
C PHE A 230 16.72 -5.33 -10.91
N PRO A 231 17.32 -5.74 -12.05
CA PRO A 231 18.51 -5.09 -12.60
C PRO A 231 18.28 -3.66 -13.13
N ALA A 232 17.03 -3.24 -13.34
CA ALA A 232 16.68 -1.90 -13.81
C ALA A 232 16.31 -0.92 -12.69
N MET A 233 16.47 -1.31 -11.43
CA MET A 233 16.10 -0.49 -10.27
C MET A 233 16.80 0.88 -10.31
N LYS A 234 16.02 1.96 -10.17
CA LYS A 234 16.49 3.35 -10.13
C LYS A 234 16.16 4.09 -8.84
N ASN A 235 15.27 3.55 -8.02
CA ASN A 235 14.84 4.16 -6.78
C ASN A 235 14.68 3.09 -5.70
N ILE A 236 15.14 3.36 -4.49
CA ILE A 236 14.88 2.51 -3.33
C ILE A 236 14.40 3.34 -2.14
N TYR A 237 13.35 2.84 -1.50
CA TYR A 237 12.93 3.25 -0.16
C TYR A 237 13.19 2.08 0.77
N TRP A 238 14.08 2.27 1.73
CA TRP A 238 14.46 1.26 2.71
C TRP A 238 13.94 1.65 4.09
N ASP A 239 12.98 0.91 4.59
CA ASP A 239 12.57 0.99 5.98
C ASP A 239 13.55 0.21 6.84
N TRP A 240 14.04 0.84 7.91
CA TRP A 240 14.98 0.19 8.82
C TRP A 240 14.40 -1.06 9.49
N SER A 241 13.08 -1.18 9.57
CA SER A 241 12.40 -2.39 10.06
C SER A 241 12.77 -3.66 9.30
N MET A 242 13.28 -3.55 8.06
CA MET A 242 13.88 -4.65 7.31
C MET A 242 15.08 -5.31 8.03
N MET A 243 15.79 -4.53 8.84
CA MET A 243 16.93 -4.98 9.64
C MET A 243 16.53 -5.20 11.10
N MET A 244 15.90 -4.20 11.71
CA MET A 244 15.48 -4.22 13.11
C MET A 244 14.43 -3.13 13.39
N PRO A 245 13.53 -3.31 14.36
CA PRO A 245 12.45 -2.35 14.62
C PRO A 245 12.92 -0.94 14.95
N THR A 246 14.04 -0.79 15.67
CA THR A 246 14.61 0.50 16.04
C THR A 246 16.12 0.45 16.00
N LEU A 247 16.75 1.58 15.68
CA LEU A 247 18.20 1.72 15.72
C LEU A 247 18.65 2.20 17.10
N THR A 248 19.53 1.43 17.73
CA THR A 248 20.05 1.72 19.08
C THR A 248 21.54 2.12 19.09
N GLN A 249 22.32 1.68 18.11
CA GLN A 249 23.76 1.96 18.01
C GLN A 249 24.30 1.74 16.58
N LEU A 250 25.40 2.40 16.22
CA LEU A 250 26.11 2.18 14.95
C LEU A 250 27.16 1.06 15.07
N ASN A 251 26.71 -0.19 15.08
CA ASN A 251 27.59 -1.35 15.08
C ASN A 251 27.99 -1.81 13.66
N ASP A 252 28.85 -2.83 13.57
CA ASP A 252 29.35 -3.33 12.29
C ASP A 252 28.26 -3.87 11.36
N ASN A 253 27.19 -4.45 11.91
CA ASN A 253 26.05 -4.94 11.12
C ASN A 253 25.28 -3.76 10.48
N VAL A 254 25.08 -2.68 11.24
CA VAL A 254 24.45 -1.45 10.75
C VAL A 254 25.31 -0.84 9.64
N LYS A 255 26.63 -0.68 9.87
CA LYS A 255 27.57 -0.18 8.87
C LYS A 255 27.56 -1.03 7.61
N ALA A 256 27.61 -2.35 7.72
CA ALA A 256 27.55 -3.26 6.58
C ALA A 256 26.26 -3.10 5.76
N CYS A 257 25.12 -2.83 6.41
CA CYS A 257 23.85 -2.60 5.71
C CYS A 257 23.87 -1.27 4.95
N LEU A 258 24.35 -0.20 5.60
CA LEU A 258 24.49 1.11 4.97
C LEU A 258 25.48 1.05 3.79
N ASP A 259 26.62 0.39 3.96
CA ASP A 259 27.60 0.18 2.88
C ASP A 259 26.98 -0.54 1.70
N GLN A 260 26.19 -1.59 1.96
CA GLN A 260 25.54 -2.35 0.91
C GLN A 260 24.45 -1.53 0.20
N LEU A 261 23.67 -0.72 0.91
CA LEU A 261 22.68 0.20 0.32
C LEU A 261 23.36 1.25 -0.56
N VAL A 262 24.44 1.84 -0.08
CA VAL A 262 25.21 2.85 -0.81
C VAL A 262 25.89 2.24 -2.03
N LYS A 263 26.51 1.07 -1.88
CA LYS A 263 27.11 0.32 -2.98
C LYS A 263 26.08 0.00 -4.05
N LEU A 264 24.89 -0.47 -3.66
CA LEU A 264 23.79 -0.74 -4.58
C LEU A 264 23.38 0.54 -5.34
N TYR A 265 23.20 1.66 -4.62
CA TYR A 265 22.88 2.96 -5.20
C TYR A 265 23.90 3.40 -6.27
N MET A 266 25.19 3.27 -5.95
CA MET A 266 26.27 3.66 -6.87
C MET A 266 26.41 2.69 -8.06
N GLU A 267 26.42 1.38 -7.81
CA GLU A 267 26.59 0.36 -8.86
C GLU A 267 25.47 0.40 -9.90
N MET A 268 24.24 0.72 -9.49
CA MET A 268 23.06 0.73 -10.36
C MET A 268 22.73 2.10 -10.97
N ASP A 269 23.55 3.12 -10.67
CA ASP A 269 23.31 4.51 -11.10
C ASP A 269 21.86 4.94 -10.77
N MET A 270 21.53 4.84 -9.48
CA MET A 270 20.19 5.14 -8.98
C MET A 270 19.98 6.63 -8.80
N ASN A 271 18.73 7.06 -8.96
CA ASN A 271 18.32 8.47 -8.82
C ASN A 271 17.77 8.81 -7.43
N LEU A 272 17.48 7.78 -6.62
CA LEU A 272 16.91 7.93 -5.27
C LEU A 272 17.36 6.79 -4.35
N LEU A 273 18.00 7.16 -3.24
CA LEU A 273 18.15 6.34 -2.04
C LEU A 273 17.45 7.04 -0.89
N ALA A 274 16.41 6.41 -0.35
CA ALA A 274 15.73 6.86 0.86
C ALA A 274 15.83 5.79 1.95
N ILE A 275 16.16 6.19 3.17
CA ILE A 275 16.22 5.29 4.32
C ILE A 275 15.44 5.91 5.48
N LEU A 276 14.43 5.20 5.98
CA LEU A 276 13.66 5.60 7.15
C LEU A 276 14.18 4.89 8.39
N PHE A 277 14.69 5.65 9.37
CA PHE A 277 15.17 5.14 10.64
C PHE A 277 14.19 5.44 11.77
N PHE A 278 13.87 4.43 12.56
CA PHE A 278 13.13 4.58 13.80
C PHE A 278 14.07 4.61 15.00
N MET A 279 13.89 5.61 15.86
CA MET A 279 14.71 5.79 17.05
C MET A 279 14.11 5.03 18.23
N ALA A 280 14.96 4.40 19.04
CA ALA A 280 14.50 3.64 20.22
C ALA A 280 14.08 4.56 21.37
N SER A 281 14.72 5.73 21.51
CA SER A 281 14.47 6.68 22.59
C SER A 281 14.90 8.10 22.22
N GLU A 282 14.60 9.05 23.10
CA GLU A 282 15.00 10.46 22.97
C GLU A 282 16.54 10.64 22.96
N GLY A 283 17.29 9.73 23.58
CA GLY A 283 18.77 9.73 23.57
C GLY A 283 19.41 9.19 22.29
N SER A 284 18.63 8.69 21.33
CA SER A 284 19.17 8.12 20.08
C SER A 284 19.69 9.19 19.09
N ASP A 285 19.65 10.48 19.44
CA ASP A 285 20.18 11.58 18.62
C ASP A 285 21.69 11.42 18.36
N GLU A 286 22.44 10.96 19.35
CA GLU A 286 23.88 10.69 19.21
C GLU A 286 24.13 9.60 18.16
N THR A 287 23.40 8.48 18.25
CA THR A 287 23.46 7.39 17.27
C THR A 287 23.13 7.89 15.86
N MET A 288 22.11 8.74 15.71
CA MET A 288 21.75 9.27 14.39
C MET A 288 22.77 10.26 13.84
N ASN A 289 23.46 11.01 14.72
CA ASN A 289 24.60 11.84 14.32
C ASN A 289 25.79 10.99 13.84
N GLU A 290 26.06 9.85 14.49
CA GLU A 290 27.07 8.89 14.04
C GLU A 290 26.71 8.30 12.66
N VAL A 291 25.45 7.88 12.48
CA VAL A 291 24.94 7.40 11.19
C VAL A 291 25.09 8.49 10.12
N TRP A 292 24.79 9.75 10.44
CA TRP A 292 24.95 10.87 9.52
C TRP A 292 26.40 11.04 9.09
N ALA A 293 27.30 11.09 10.07
CA ALA A 293 28.73 11.27 9.85
C ALA A 293 29.29 10.12 9.02
N TYR A 294 28.79 8.90 9.22
CA TYR A 294 29.13 7.74 8.40
C TYR A 294 28.66 7.90 6.95
N LEU A 295 27.36 8.16 6.73
CA LEU A 295 26.77 8.31 5.39
C LEU A 295 27.36 9.48 4.59
N LYS A 296 27.79 10.55 5.27
CA LYS A 296 28.47 11.70 4.64
C LYS A 296 29.78 11.33 3.95
N GLN A 297 30.49 10.31 4.42
CA GLN A 297 31.78 9.90 3.85
C GLN A 297 31.67 9.46 2.39
N PHE A 298 30.48 9.02 1.97
CA PHE A 298 30.21 8.56 0.61
C PHE A 298 29.93 9.67 -0.40
N ASN A 299 29.81 10.94 0.05
CA ASN A 299 29.56 12.10 -0.82
C ASN A 299 28.40 11.93 -1.81
N LEU A 300 27.28 11.36 -1.36
CA LEU A 300 26.12 11.12 -2.23
C LEU A 300 25.47 12.44 -2.68
N PRO A 301 24.96 12.52 -3.93
CA PRO A 301 24.32 13.73 -4.44
C PRO A 301 23.14 14.17 -3.57
N ASN A 302 23.08 15.46 -3.24
CA ASN A 302 22.01 16.07 -2.43
C ASN A 302 21.68 15.33 -1.12
N ALA A 303 22.65 14.62 -0.54
CA ALA A 303 22.43 13.87 0.68
C ALA A 303 21.97 14.78 1.82
N ARG A 304 20.89 14.37 2.50
CA ARG A 304 20.40 15.03 3.71
C ARG A 304 19.73 14.04 4.65
N MET A 305 19.70 14.40 5.92
CA MET A 305 18.95 13.69 6.95
C MET A 305 17.96 14.66 7.60
N ILE A 306 16.71 14.22 7.69
CA ILE A 306 15.60 15.04 8.18
C ILE A 306 15.05 14.39 9.45
N LYS A 307 15.05 15.13 10.54
CA LYS A 307 14.41 14.74 11.80
C LYS A 307 12.94 15.10 11.77
N VAL A 308 12.08 14.13 12.08
CA VAL A 308 10.64 14.33 12.13
C VAL A 308 10.13 14.02 13.53
N TRP A 309 9.60 15.04 14.18
CA TRP A 309 9.00 14.94 15.51
C TRP A 309 7.61 14.32 15.44
N ARG A 310 7.28 13.53 16.47
CA ARG A 310 6.04 12.77 16.59
C ARG A 310 5.07 13.37 17.61
N ASP A 311 4.96 14.69 17.61
CA ASP A 311 3.94 15.44 18.34
C ASP A 311 2.52 15.23 17.77
N ASP A 312 2.37 14.41 16.72
CA ASP A 312 1.07 13.91 16.22
C ASP A 312 0.40 12.87 17.13
N LYS A 313 1.08 12.43 18.20
CA LYS A 313 0.62 11.36 19.09
C LYS A 313 0.24 11.86 20.47
N SER A 314 -0.71 11.18 21.09
CA SER A 314 -1.19 11.48 22.45
C SER A 314 -0.14 11.23 23.53
N HIS A 315 0.83 10.38 23.25
CA HIS A 315 1.94 10.07 24.12
C HIS A 315 3.25 10.34 23.40
N TYR A 316 4.31 10.59 24.16
CA TYR A 316 5.64 10.76 23.58
C TYR A 316 6.00 9.52 22.76
N HIS A 317 6.33 9.75 21.49
CA HIS A 317 6.98 8.80 20.64
C HIS A 317 8.33 9.38 20.21
N PRO A 318 9.40 8.57 20.21
CA PRO A 318 10.67 9.00 19.65
C PRO A 318 10.51 9.51 18.22
N PRO A 319 11.31 10.52 17.82
CA PRO A 319 11.33 10.98 16.44
C PRO A 319 11.81 9.86 15.50
N TYR A 320 11.56 10.04 14.21
CA TYR A 320 12.19 9.23 13.18
C TYR A 320 13.03 10.12 12.27
N MET A 321 14.00 9.50 11.60
CA MET A 321 14.93 10.18 10.72
C MET A 321 14.77 9.65 9.31
N LEU A 322 14.57 10.54 8.35
CA LEU A 322 14.56 10.20 6.93
C LEU A 322 15.87 10.66 6.30
N PHE A 323 16.69 9.71 5.85
CA PHE A 323 17.81 9.97 4.98
C PHE A 323 17.33 9.97 3.52
N LEU A 324 17.79 10.96 2.76
CA LEU A 324 17.51 11.10 1.33
C LEU A 324 18.80 11.42 0.59
N ALA A 325 19.03 10.75 -0.54
CA ALA A 325 20.07 11.08 -1.50
C ALA A 325 19.56 10.86 -2.94
N GLY A 326 20.14 11.62 -3.87
CA GLY A 326 19.86 11.53 -5.31
C GLY A 326 19.32 12.81 -5.93
N THR A 327 18.86 12.69 -7.18
CA THR A 327 18.41 13.81 -8.03
C THR A 327 16.96 13.65 -8.50
N SER A 328 16.30 12.56 -8.10
CA SER A 328 14.93 12.25 -8.52
C SER A 328 13.92 13.31 -8.07
N GLU A 329 13.04 13.72 -8.97
CA GLU A 329 11.87 14.54 -8.64
C GLU A 329 10.92 13.87 -7.62
N LYS A 330 11.02 12.54 -7.45
CA LYS A 330 10.27 11.74 -6.48
C LYS A 330 10.63 12.12 -5.03
N ILE A 331 11.83 12.63 -4.79
CA ILE A 331 12.34 13.01 -3.45
C ILE A 331 11.36 13.96 -2.75
N ARG A 332 10.94 15.04 -3.42
CA ARG A 332 10.03 16.03 -2.83
C ARG A 332 8.68 15.44 -2.44
N ARG A 333 8.15 14.52 -3.25
CA ARG A 333 6.87 13.86 -2.96
C ARG A 333 6.99 12.91 -1.79
N LEU A 334 8.09 12.15 -1.72
CA LEU A 334 8.38 11.26 -0.61
C LEU A 334 8.56 12.03 0.71
N GLU A 335 9.33 13.11 0.70
CA GLU A 335 9.52 13.98 1.85
C GLU A 335 8.20 14.58 2.34
N ARG A 336 7.33 15.03 1.43
CA ARG A 336 5.98 15.48 1.81
C ARG A 336 5.18 14.41 2.54
N ILE A 337 5.24 13.16 2.07
CA ILE A 337 4.49 12.05 2.68
C ILE A 337 5.04 11.72 4.05
N VAL A 338 6.36 11.52 4.14
CA VAL A 338 6.99 10.98 5.33
C VAL A 338 7.23 12.08 6.37
N CYS A 339 7.64 13.27 5.96
CA CYS A 339 8.00 14.35 6.89
C CYS A 339 6.84 15.32 7.16
N GLU A 340 6.19 15.85 6.12
CA GLU A 340 5.12 16.86 6.31
C GLU A 340 3.82 16.20 6.78
N ASN A 341 3.37 15.15 6.11
CA ASN A 341 2.16 14.41 6.45
C ASN A 341 2.37 13.38 7.56
N ARG A 342 3.63 13.15 7.96
CA ARG A 342 4.05 12.26 9.05
C ARG A 342 3.59 10.80 8.90
N ILE A 343 3.58 10.32 7.66
CA ILE A 343 3.16 8.96 7.34
C ILE A 343 4.38 8.05 7.40
N VAL A 344 4.56 7.41 8.56
CA VAL A 344 5.71 6.54 8.87
C VAL A 344 5.68 5.19 8.14
N GLU A 345 4.49 4.73 7.75
CA GLU A 345 4.30 3.51 6.98
C GLU A 345 3.50 3.84 5.72
N PRO A 346 4.12 4.51 4.73
CA PRO A 346 3.45 4.77 3.47
C PRO A 346 3.01 3.44 2.84
N ASP A 347 1.77 3.39 2.40
CA ASP A 347 1.22 2.26 1.66
C ASP A 347 1.28 2.49 0.13
N LEU A 348 0.82 1.52 -0.66
CA LEU A 348 0.90 1.60 -2.12
C LEU A 348 0.19 2.83 -2.72
N ARG A 349 -0.87 3.35 -2.07
CA ARG A 349 -1.52 4.61 -2.51
C ARG A 349 -0.53 5.75 -2.47
N HIS A 350 0.34 5.77 -1.47
CA HIS A 350 1.28 6.85 -1.29
C HIS A 350 2.33 6.86 -2.41
N PHE A 351 2.81 5.67 -2.75
CA PHE A 351 3.75 5.48 -3.83
C PHE A 351 3.12 5.69 -5.21
N LEU A 352 1.81 5.44 -5.35
CA LEU A 352 1.06 5.81 -6.54
C LEU A 352 1.10 7.32 -6.81
N TYR A 353 0.97 8.16 -5.77
CA TYR A 353 1.18 9.61 -5.89
C TYR A 353 2.63 9.98 -6.24
N ILE A 354 3.61 9.26 -5.69
CA ILE A 354 5.02 9.44 -6.03
C ILE A 354 5.30 9.07 -7.50
N GLN A 355 4.55 8.15 -8.10
CA GLN A 355 4.66 7.87 -9.53
C GLN A 355 3.85 8.87 -10.36
N ASN A 356 2.62 9.17 -9.96
CA ASN A 356 1.71 10.05 -10.70
C ASN A 356 1.12 11.16 -9.82
N ARG A 357 1.56 12.40 -10.07
CA ARG A 357 1.14 13.59 -9.32
C ARG A 357 -0.34 13.95 -9.45
N SER A 358 -1.04 13.47 -10.49
CA SER A 358 -2.45 13.82 -10.71
C SER A 358 -3.41 13.10 -9.76
N ILE A 359 -2.91 12.09 -9.05
CA ILE A 359 -3.71 11.28 -8.13
C ILE A 359 -3.61 11.89 -6.72
N GLU A 360 -4.59 12.71 -6.33
CA GLU A 360 -4.70 13.28 -4.97
C GLU A 360 -5.29 12.27 -3.98
N VAL A 361 -4.55 11.20 -3.69
CA VAL A 361 -4.97 10.10 -2.78
C VAL A 361 -5.01 10.44 -1.28
N TYR A 362 -4.54 11.61 -0.85
CA TYR A 362 -4.42 11.93 0.59
C TYR A 362 -5.51 12.86 1.14
N LYS A 363 -6.35 13.44 0.27
CA LYS A 363 -7.46 14.25 0.76
C LYS A 363 -8.55 13.32 1.26
N ASN A 364 -8.48 13.03 2.56
CA ASN A 364 -9.40 12.19 3.31
C ASN A 364 -10.82 12.79 3.41
N ASP A 365 -11.24 13.71 2.55
CA ASP A 365 -12.52 14.40 2.68
C ASP A 365 -13.65 13.66 1.95
N ASN A 366 -13.31 12.84 0.95
CA ASN A 366 -14.27 12.06 0.14
C ASN A 366 -14.19 10.57 0.47
N ILE A 367 -14.38 10.21 1.75
CA ILE A 367 -14.39 8.82 2.21
C ILE A 367 -15.84 8.35 2.34
N PHE A 368 -16.13 7.26 1.65
CA PHE A 368 -17.41 6.59 1.65
C PHE A 368 -17.20 5.14 2.07
N GLU A 369 -18.11 4.58 2.85
CA GLU A 369 -18.04 3.19 3.29
C GLU A 369 -19.38 2.52 3.01
N PHE A 370 -19.36 1.49 2.17
CA PHE A 370 -20.53 0.66 1.88
C PHE A 370 -20.78 -0.30 3.03
N LEU A 371 -21.97 -0.20 3.64
CA LEU A 371 -22.37 -0.96 4.83
C LEU A 371 -23.42 -2.04 4.54
N GLY A 372 -23.72 -2.31 3.27
CA GLY A 372 -24.79 -3.23 2.84
C GLY A 372 -26.09 -2.52 2.47
N PHE A 373 -27.16 -3.30 2.31
CA PHE A 373 -28.50 -2.81 1.96
C PHE A 373 -29.41 -2.61 3.18
N ASP A 374 -29.22 -3.41 4.24
CA ASP A 374 -30.13 -3.48 5.40
C ASP A 374 -29.50 -2.94 6.70
N PHE A 375 -28.72 -1.87 6.62
CA PHE A 375 -28.16 -1.24 7.83
C PHE A 375 -29.27 -0.56 8.65
N LYS A 376 -29.80 -1.27 9.65
CA LYS A 376 -30.70 -0.67 10.66
C LYS A 376 -29.87 0.23 11.57
N ARG A 377 -30.14 1.54 11.54
CA ARG A 377 -29.60 2.51 12.51
C ARG A 377 -30.04 2.10 13.92
N THR A 378 -29.17 1.42 14.66
CA THR A 378 -29.33 1.23 16.11
C THR A 378 -28.93 2.47 16.88
#